data_AF-A0A840KIB9-F1
#
_entry.id   AF-A0A840KIB9-F1
#
_cell.length_a   1.000
_cell.length_b   1.000
_cell.length_c   1.000
_cell.angle_alpha   90.00
_cell.angle_beta   90.00
_cell.angle_gamma   90.00
#
_symmetry.space_group_name_H-M   'P 1'
#
loop_
_entity.id
_entity.type
_entity.pdbx_description
1 polymer ?
#
loop_
_entity_poly.entity_id
_entity_poly.type
_entity_poly.pdbx_seq_one_letter_code
_entity_poly.pdbx_strand_id
1 'polypeptide(L)'
;MQEYSNEELDALALQIGCIVRVERLRKKLSQEELGLLISSNKTTIGRLERYENSTSWKILFKVCQSLKIEYNPLFVLQPLEIILSIIKDAYSLEEKLTAEKEQFYVNLEIEAKERFKKIKR
;
A
#
# COMPACT_ATOMS: atom_id res chain seq x y z
N MET A 1 6.32 -13.53 -18.23
CA MET A 1 6.29 -12.70 -17.01
C MET A 1 6.75 -11.32 -17.46
N GLN A 2 6.06 -10.26 -17.06
CA GLN A 2 6.53 -8.91 -17.36
C GLN A 2 7.84 -8.67 -16.60
N GLU A 3 8.86 -8.17 -17.29
CA GLU A 3 10.10 -7.74 -16.65
C GLU A 3 9.93 -6.29 -16.22
N TYR A 4 10.26 -6.00 -14.95
CA TYR A 4 10.18 -4.66 -14.38
C TYR A 4 11.58 -4.09 -14.19
N SER A 5 11.75 -2.81 -14.51
CA SER A 5 12.92 -2.04 -14.08
C SER A 5 12.91 -1.83 -12.56
N ASN A 6 14.03 -1.38 -12.00
CA ASN A 6 14.08 -1.06 -10.56
C ASN A 6 13.10 0.06 -10.19
N GLU A 7 12.93 1.06 -11.06
CA GLU A 7 11.98 2.16 -10.89
C GLU A 7 10.53 1.66 -10.92
N GLU A 8 10.22 0.69 -11.78
CA GLU A 8 8.90 0.06 -11.81
C GLU A 8 8.66 -0.82 -10.58
N LEU A 9 9.68 -1.53 -10.08
CA LEU A 9 9.59 -2.29 -8.83
C LEU A 9 9.36 -1.37 -7.63
N ASP A 10 10.00 -0.20 -7.60
CA ASP A 10 9.75 0.81 -6.58
C ASP A 10 8.32 1.35 -6.64
N ALA A 11 7.79 1.60 -7.84
CA ALA A 11 6.40 2.01 -8.01
C ALA A 11 5.42 0.90 -7.62
N LEU A 12 5.75 -0.36 -7.93
CA LEU A 12 4.97 -1.54 -7.58
C LEU A 12 4.91 -1.74 -6.06
N ALA A 13 6.02 -1.55 -5.36
CA ALA A 13 6.06 -1.61 -3.90
C ALA A 13 5.14 -0.56 -3.26
N LEU A 14 5.16 0.68 -3.77
CA LEU A 14 4.26 1.74 -3.33
C LEU A 14 2.79 1.38 -3.59
N GLN A 15 2.48 0.87 -4.78
CA GLN A 15 1.14 0.39 -5.13
C GLN A 15 0.64 -0.66 -4.14
N ILE A 16 1.45 -1.70 -3.87
CA ILE A 16 1.08 -2.79 -2.95
C ILE A 16 0.78 -2.21 -1.57
N GLY A 17 1.62 -1.32 -1.05
CA GLY A 17 1.40 -0.68 0.24
C GLY A 17 0.08 0.13 0.29
N CYS A 18 -0.24 0.86 -0.79
CA CYS A 18 -1.48 1.63 -0.92
C CYS A 18 -2.72 0.72 -0.99
N ILE A 19 -2.67 -0.36 -1.77
CA ILE A 19 -3.78 -1.33 -1.89
C ILE A 19 -4.04 -2.00 -0.54
N VAL A 20 -3.00 -2.47 0.15
CA VAL A 20 -3.15 -3.07 1.48
C VAL A 20 -3.79 -2.08 2.45
N ARG A 21 -3.33 -0.82 2.44
CA ARG A 21 -3.88 0.24 3.31
C ARG A 21 -5.36 0.49 3.03
N VAL A 22 -5.75 0.73 1.78
CA VAL A 22 -7.15 1.06 1.46
C VAL A 22 -8.08 -0.10 1.82
N GLU A 23 -7.69 -1.35 1.55
CA GLU A 23 -8.50 -2.53 1.84
C GLU A 23 -8.62 -2.78 3.35
N ARG A 24 -7.54 -2.54 4.11
CA ARG A 24 -7.61 -2.56 5.57
C ARG A 24 -8.60 -1.52 6.09
N LEU A 25 -8.53 -0.28 5.59
CA LEU A 25 -9.41 0.81 5.99
C LEU A 25 -10.87 0.57 5.58
N ARG A 26 -11.13 -0.02 4.40
CA ARG A 26 -12.48 -0.44 3.97
C ARG A 26 -13.11 -1.43 4.93
N LYS A 27 -12.30 -2.26 5.59
CA LYS A 27 -12.73 -3.20 6.64
C LYS A 27 -12.75 -2.60 8.05
N LYS A 28 -12.42 -1.30 8.20
CA LYS A 28 -12.32 -0.60 9.48
C LYS A 28 -11.36 -1.26 10.47
N LEU A 29 -10.28 -1.85 9.95
CA LEU A 29 -9.26 -2.47 10.78
C LEU A 29 -8.14 -1.47 11.05
N SER A 30 -7.69 -1.38 12.28
CA SER A 30 -6.40 -0.79 12.62
C SER A 30 -5.25 -1.70 12.18
N GLN A 31 -4.04 -1.15 12.10
CA GLN A 31 -2.83 -1.94 11.83
C GLN A 31 -2.56 -3.00 12.92
N GLU A 32 -2.95 -2.72 14.17
CA GLU A 32 -2.85 -3.67 15.29
C GLU A 32 -3.79 -4.86 15.08
N GLU A 33 -5.05 -4.60 14.75
CA GLU A 33 -6.05 -5.65 14.52
C GLU A 33 -5.69 -6.54 13.32
N LEU A 34 -5.25 -5.95 12.21
CA LEU A 34 -4.76 -6.75 11.07
C LEU A 34 -3.52 -7.57 11.45
N GLY A 35 -2.62 -7.00 12.25
CA GLY A 35 -1.45 -7.69 12.80
C GLY A 35 -1.87 -8.93 13.57
N LEU A 36 -2.82 -8.80 14.50
CA LEU A 36 -3.35 -9.92 15.29
C LEU A 36 -3.99 -11.01 14.41
N LEU A 37 -4.82 -10.62 13.42
CA LEU A 37 -5.50 -11.55 12.51
C LEU A 37 -4.54 -12.46 11.74
N ILE A 38 -3.34 -11.98 11.41
CA ILE A 38 -2.34 -12.76 10.66
C ILE A 38 -1.25 -13.37 11.55
N SER A 39 -1.39 -13.25 12.88
CA SER A 39 -0.38 -13.62 13.88
C SER A 39 0.95 -12.89 13.66
N SER A 40 0.89 -11.57 13.51
CA SER A 40 2.00 -10.63 13.40
C SER A 40 1.80 -9.45 14.36
N ASN A 41 2.42 -8.30 14.08
CA ASN A 41 2.32 -7.10 14.90
C ASN A 41 2.06 -5.84 14.04
N LYS A 42 1.59 -4.77 14.68
CA LYS A 42 1.35 -3.47 14.05
C LYS A 42 2.54 -2.94 13.25
N THR A 43 3.76 -3.10 13.75
CA THR A 43 4.97 -2.60 13.07
C THR A 43 5.17 -3.27 11.71
N THR A 44 4.93 -4.58 11.61
CA THR A 44 4.98 -5.33 10.35
C THR A 44 3.96 -4.79 9.35
N ILE A 45 2.72 -4.55 9.78
CA ILE A 45 1.69 -3.99 8.91
C ILE A 45 2.07 -2.57 8.47
N GLY A 46 2.51 -1.73 9.39
CA GLY A 46 2.94 -0.37 9.09
C GLY A 46 4.09 -0.32 8.07
N ARG A 47 5.07 -1.21 8.19
CA ARG A 47 6.17 -1.33 7.21
C ARG A 47 5.69 -1.79 5.85
N LEU A 48 4.79 -2.78 5.80
CA LEU A 48 4.20 -3.25 4.55
C LEU A 48 3.46 -2.12 3.83
N GLU A 49 2.61 -1.36 4.55
CA GLU A 49 1.85 -0.26 3.95
C GLU A 49 2.71 0.95 3.57
N ARG A 50 3.85 1.14 4.23
CA ARG A 50 4.84 2.16 3.89
C ARG A 50 5.93 1.64 2.98
N TYR A 51 5.80 0.42 2.45
CA TYR A 51 6.80 -0.20 1.57
C TYR A 51 8.23 -0.11 2.13
N GLU A 52 8.37 -0.12 3.46
CA GLU A 52 9.64 -0.03 4.18
C GLU A 52 10.25 -1.43 4.32
N ASN A 53 11.31 -1.70 3.55
CA ASN A 53 12.01 -2.98 3.45
C ASN A 53 11.17 -4.13 2.85
N SER A 54 11.85 -5.16 2.34
CA SER A 54 11.20 -6.34 1.76
C SER A 54 10.37 -7.08 2.82
N THR A 55 9.04 -6.89 2.77
CA THR A 55 8.12 -7.71 3.57
C THR A 55 8.20 -9.15 3.07
N SER A 56 8.26 -10.12 3.99
CA SER A 56 8.26 -11.53 3.61
C SER A 56 7.00 -11.87 2.80
N TRP A 57 7.16 -12.63 1.72
CA TRP A 57 6.05 -13.11 0.90
C TRP A 57 4.97 -13.82 1.74
N LYS A 58 5.35 -14.50 2.83
CA LYS A 58 4.41 -15.16 3.76
C LYS A 58 3.48 -14.15 4.43
N ILE A 59 4.01 -13.00 4.85
CA ILE A 59 3.23 -11.95 5.50
C ILE A 59 2.29 -11.31 4.49
N LEU A 60 2.79 -10.93 3.31
CA LEU A 60 1.96 -10.37 2.24
C LEU A 60 0.81 -11.32 1.88
N PHE A 61 1.10 -12.62 1.73
CA PHE A 61 0.08 -13.60 1.39
C PHE A 61 -0.99 -13.74 2.48
N LYS A 62 -0.61 -13.79 3.76
CA LYS A 62 -1.56 -13.80 4.88
C LYS A 62 -2.42 -12.52 4.93
N VAL A 63 -1.82 -11.36 4.67
CA VAL A 63 -2.54 -10.09 4.56
C VAL A 63 -3.56 -10.15 3.44
N CYS A 64 -3.18 -10.65 2.26
CA CYS A 64 -4.10 -10.82 1.13
C CYS A 64 -5.27 -11.72 1.50
N GLN A 65 -5.02 -12.86 2.15
CA GLN A 65 -6.07 -13.76 2.62
C GLN A 65 -7.02 -13.09 3.63
N SER A 66 -6.48 -12.38 4.62
CA SER A 66 -7.26 -11.68 5.64
C SER A 66 -8.11 -10.55 5.04
N LEU A 67 -7.53 -9.80 4.09
CA LEU A 67 -8.19 -8.67 3.44
C LEU A 67 -9.05 -9.08 2.24
N LYS A 68 -9.03 -10.34 1.81
CA LYS A 68 -9.67 -10.84 0.58
C LYS A 68 -9.17 -10.12 -0.70
N ILE A 69 -7.88 -9.84 -0.75
CA ILE A 69 -7.21 -9.23 -1.91
C ILE A 69 -6.75 -10.35 -2.85
N GLU A 70 -7.03 -10.20 -4.14
CA GLU A 70 -6.44 -11.09 -5.15
C GLU A 70 -4.93 -10.82 -5.26
N TYR A 71 -4.13 -11.87 -5.07
CA TYR A 71 -2.67 -11.74 -5.01
C TYR A 71 -2.03 -11.45 -6.37
N ASN A 72 -2.51 -12.06 -7.47
CA ASN A 72 -1.88 -11.90 -8.79
C ASN A 72 -1.94 -10.45 -9.31
N PRO A 73 -3.10 -9.74 -9.23
CA PRO A 73 -3.17 -8.35 -9.67
C PRO A 73 -2.27 -7.37 -8.91
N LEU A 74 -1.83 -7.70 -7.69
CA LEU A 74 -0.90 -6.86 -6.93
C LEU A 74 0.43 -6.64 -7.64
N PHE A 75 0.85 -7.59 -8.47
CA PHE A 75 2.12 -7.56 -9.21
C PHE A 75 1.97 -7.04 -10.65
N VAL A 76 0.81 -6.45 -10.97
CA VAL A 76 0.57 -5.74 -12.23
C VAL A 76 0.57 -4.25 -11.93
N LEU A 77 1.61 -3.55 -12.36
CA LEU A 77 1.76 -2.12 -12.13
C LEU A 77 0.60 -1.37 -12.80
N GLN A 78 -0.13 -0.58 -12.02
CA GLN A 78 -1.26 0.22 -12.46
C GLN A 78 -0.82 1.63 -12.87
N PRO A 79 -1.59 2.32 -13.73
CA PRO A 79 -1.37 3.72 -14.04
C PRO A 79 -1.39 4.61 -12.79
N LEU A 80 -0.62 5.71 -12.82
CA LEU A 80 -0.52 6.66 -11.71
C LEU A 80 -1.89 7.17 -11.25
N GLU A 81 -2.82 7.38 -12.17
CA GLU A 81 -4.16 7.88 -11.90
C GLU A 81 -4.94 6.93 -10.97
N ILE A 82 -4.78 5.62 -11.15
CA ILE A 82 -5.39 4.59 -10.31
C ILE A 82 -4.77 4.64 -8.91
N ILE A 83 -3.44 4.78 -8.81
CA ILE A 83 -2.75 4.87 -7.52
C ILE A 83 -3.18 6.12 -6.74
N LEU A 84 -3.28 7.27 -7.42
CA LEU A 84 -3.77 8.51 -6.81
C LEU A 84 -5.23 8.36 -6.33
N SER A 85 -6.07 7.66 -7.09
CA SER A 85 -7.44 7.35 -6.65
C SER A 85 -7.45 6.48 -5.39
N ILE A 86 -6.59 5.47 -5.31
CA ILE A 86 -6.46 4.59 -4.13
C ILE A 86 -6.00 5.39 -2.90
N ILE A 87 -5.03 6.29 -3.07
CA ILE A 87 -4.54 7.15 -1.99
C ILE A 87 -5.68 8.04 -1.47
N LYS A 88 -6.47 8.63 -2.37
CA LYS A 88 -7.63 9.44 -2.03
C LYS A 88 -8.73 8.64 -1.31
N ASP A 89 -9.01 7.43 -1.78
CA ASP A 89 -9.94 6.52 -1.12
C ASP A 89 -9.49 6.22 0.31
N ALA A 90 -8.20 5.87 0.50
CA ALA A 90 -7.64 5.61 1.82
C ALA A 90 -7.76 6.82 2.74
N TYR A 91 -7.44 8.02 2.26
CA TYR A 91 -7.62 9.27 3.01
C TYR A 91 -9.08 9.46 3.47
N SER A 92 -10.05 9.22 2.59
CA SER A 92 -11.48 9.38 2.91
C SER A 92 -12.02 8.38 3.95
N LEU A 93 -11.33 7.26 4.15
CA LEU A 93 -11.70 6.21 5.10
C LEU A 93 -11.07 6.37 6.47
N GLU A 94 -10.22 7.38 6.68
CA GLU A 94 -9.63 7.67 7.98
C GLU A 94 -10.67 8.18 8.98
N GLU A 95 -10.91 7.43 10.06
CA GLU A 95 -11.89 7.82 11.09
C GLU A 95 -11.49 9.07 11.90
N LYS A 96 -10.18 9.34 11.98
CA LYS A 96 -9.63 10.51 12.69
C LYS A 96 -8.53 11.14 11.85
N LEU A 97 -8.85 12.28 11.25
CA LEU A 97 -7.94 13.13 10.51
C LEU A 97 -7.23 14.08 11.46
N THR A 98 -5.97 13.79 11.76
CA THR A 98 -5.06 14.72 12.41
C THR A 98 -4.25 15.45 11.33
N ALA A 99 -3.72 16.64 11.65
CA ALA A 99 -2.85 17.38 10.73
C ALA A 99 -1.65 16.53 10.23
N GLU A 100 -1.10 15.67 11.10
CA GLU A 100 -0.04 14.73 10.74
C GLU A 100 -0.49 13.70 9.69
N LYS A 101 -1.71 13.18 9.80
CA LYS A 101 -2.27 12.24 8.81
C LYS A 101 -2.58 12.93 7.50
N GLU A 102 -3.15 14.13 7.54
CA GLU A 102 -3.36 14.92 6.33
C GLU A 102 -2.05 15.15 5.58
N GLN A 103 -1.01 15.58 6.30
CA GLN A 103 0.31 15.76 5.72
C GLN A 103 0.91 14.45 5.19
N PHE A 104 0.69 13.33 5.87
CA PHE A 104 1.12 12.01 5.39
C PHE A 104 0.54 11.68 4.00
N TYR A 105 -0.76 11.88 3.79
CA TYR A 105 -1.39 11.59 2.49
C TYR A 105 -0.94 12.55 1.39
N VAL A 106 -0.73 13.83 1.72
CA VAL A 106 -0.11 14.80 0.78
C VAL A 106 1.28 14.34 0.36
N ASN A 107 2.12 13.93 1.31
CA ASN A 107 3.46 13.44 1.03
C ASN A 107 3.43 12.15 0.18
N LEU A 108 2.48 11.25 0.45
CA LEU A 108 2.31 10.01 -0.29
C LEU A 108 1.93 10.26 -1.76
N GLU A 109 1.07 11.24 -2.04
CA GLU A 109 0.75 11.65 -3.42
C GLU A 109 1.96 12.23 -4.15
N ILE A 110 2.74 13.07 -3.47
CA ILE A 110 3.98 13.64 -4.02
C ILE A 110 4.95 12.51 -4.35
N GLU A 111 5.15 11.59 -3.41
CA GLU A 111 6.05 10.45 -3.60
C GLU A 111 5.61 9.56 -4.77
N ALA A 112 4.31 9.26 -4.89
CA ALA A 112 3.77 8.52 -6.03
C ALA A 112 4.09 9.22 -7.36
N LYS A 113 3.85 10.52 -7.46
CA LYS A 113 4.18 11.31 -8.67
C LYS A 113 5.67 11.27 -8.98
N GLU A 114 6.54 11.42 -7.98
CA GLU A 114 8.00 11.39 -8.17
C GLU A 114 8.52 10.02 -8.60
N ARG A 115 7.98 8.92 -8.06
CA ARG A 115 8.37 7.56 -8.50
C ARG A 115 7.96 7.31 -9.94
N PHE A 116 6.72 7.65 -10.31
CA PHE A 116 6.21 7.43 -11.67
C PHE A 116 6.90 8.31 -12.72
N LYS A 117 7.42 9.50 -12.36
CA LYS A 117 8.27 10.31 -13.24
C LYS A 117 9.59 9.63 -13.63
N LYS A 118 10.12 8.75 -12.76
CA LYS A 118 11.39 8.06 -12.98
C LYS A 118 11.26 6.84 -13.90
N ILE A 119 10.05 6.33 -14.09
CA ILE A 119 9.77 5.24 -15.02
C ILE A 119 9.98 5.80 -16.43
N LYS A 120 11.07 5.36 -17.08
CA LYS A 120 11.32 5.68 -18.48
C LYS A 120 10.30 4.93 -19.34
N ARG A 121 9.57 5.65 -20.17
CA ARG A 121 8.75 5.07 -21.25
C ARG A 121 9.61 4.71 -22.44
#